data_AF-A0A2J6ID59-F1
#
_entry.id   AF-A0A2J6ID59-F1
#
_cell.length_a   1.000
_cell.length_b   1.000
_cell.length_c   1.000
_cell.angle_alpha   90.00
_cell.angle_beta   90.00
_cell.angle_gamma   90.00
#
_symmetry.space_group_name_H-M   'P 1'
#
loop_
_entity.id
_entity.type
_entity.pdbx_description
1 polymer ?
#
loop_
_entity_poly.entity_id
_entity_poly.type
_entity_poly.pdbx_seq_one_letter_code
_entity_poly.pdbx_strand_id
1 'polypeptide(L)'
;MKSYFIFLLSLVFMLSVCDMKAQKIIGDTITKTNPDSTIIKKENNSNAVEEIQQEYYEPSDDEIQEFGIITEIEDSAYPVFNITVEFPERQLQAGFYLNIEAINLQMDELYELLDKYATIFYTSDEDNDLTDMKLDGISLFGEYAPEEDYSSDNITGILSGAESVTMSDLPGKIYITDENNRIFEFEWYVDEMMVKANGKKVTAYYYSTYRNSITHIIPSEQ
;
A
#
# COMPACT_ATOMS: atom_id res chain seq x y z
N MET A 1 -4.48 -46.66 -13.19
CA MET A 1 -3.21 -47.38 -12.98
C MET A 1 -2.33 -46.49 -12.10
N LYS A 2 -2.00 -46.96 -10.89
CA LYS A 2 -1.02 -46.32 -10.02
C LYS A 2 0.37 -46.66 -10.56
N SER A 3 1.25 -45.67 -10.72
CA SER A 3 2.67 -45.93 -10.92
C SER A 3 3.45 -45.09 -9.92
N TYR A 4 4.02 -45.78 -8.94
CA TYR A 4 5.06 -45.26 -8.05
C TYR A 4 6.38 -45.27 -8.83
N PHE A 5 7.18 -44.22 -8.70
CA PHE A 5 8.61 -44.30 -8.96
C PHE A 5 9.35 -43.62 -7.82
N ILE A 6 9.92 -44.45 -6.95
CA ILE A 6 10.91 -44.08 -5.95
C ILE A 6 12.27 -44.33 -6.61
N PHE A 7 13.16 -43.34 -6.62
CA PHE A 7 14.60 -43.61 -6.61
C PHE A 7 15.34 -42.59 -5.73
N LEU A 8 16.13 -43.17 -4.85
CA LEU A 8 16.96 -42.59 -3.80
C LEU A 8 18.40 -42.58 -4.33
N LEU A 9 19.16 -41.48 -4.25
CA LEU A 9 20.61 -41.56 -4.00
C LEU A 9 21.25 -40.21 -3.67
N SER A 10 22.32 -40.32 -2.90
CA SER A 10 22.99 -39.39 -2.01
C SER A 10 24.26 -38.72 -2.55
N LEU A 11 24.71 -37.70 -1.81
CA LEU A 11 26.07 -37.52 -1.26
C LEU A 11 27.02 -36.47 -1.90
N VAL A 12 27.69 -35.78 -0.97
CA VAL A 12 28.99 -35.06 -1.01
C VAL A 12 29.02 -33.65 -1.59
N PHE A 13 29.24 -32.66 -0.72
CA PHE A 13 30.16 -31.58 -1.05
C PHE A 13 31.23 -31.45 0.05
N MET A 14 32.47 -31.58 -0.40
CA MET A 14 33.71 -31.56 0.37
C MET A 14 34.09 -30.15 0.79
N LEU A 15 34.67 -30.05 1.98
CA LEU A 15 35.46 -28.92 2.47
C LEU A 15 36.56 -28.58 1.46
N SER A 16 36.65 -27.31 1.05
CA SER A 16 37.81 -26.80 0.32
C SER A 16 38.67 -25.92 1.22
N VAL A 17 39.97 -26.03 0.96
CA VAL A 17 41.09 -25.84 1.86
C VAL A 17 41.63 -24.40 1.78
N CYS A 18 42.04 -23.92 2.94
CA CYS A 18 42.86 -22.74 3.17
C CYS A 18 44.27 -22.89 2.55
N ASP A 19 44.71 -21.92 1.75
CA ASP A 19 46.08 -21.39 1.74
C ASP A 19 46.24 -20.28 0.68
N MET A 20 46.82 -19.12 1.04
CA MET A 20 48.25 -18.81 0.79
C MET A 20 48.61 -17.33 0.99
N LYS A 21 49.65 -17.12 1.82
CA LYS A 21 50.61 -16.01 2.04
C LYS A 21 50.76 -14.85 1.04
N ALA A 22 51.09 -13.65 1.57
CA ALA A 22 52.38 -12.90 1.39
C ALA A 22 52.32 -11.51 2.07
N GLN A 23 53.11 -11.23 3.12
CA GLN A 23 54.44 -10.54 3.15
C GLN A 23 54.44 -8.98 3.16
N LYS A 24 54.61 -8.42 4.36
CA LYS A 24 55.65 -7.48 4.86
C LYS A 24 56.22 -6.38 3.93
N ILE A 25 56.08 -5.11 4.35
CA ILE A 25 57.13 -4.07 4.22
C ILE A 25 57.26 -3.26 5.54
N ILE A 26 58.51 -3.13 6.00
CA ILE A 26 59.09 -2.30 7.08
C ILE A 26 59.36 -0.91 6.45
N GLY A 27 58.95 0.25 6.97
CA GLY A 27 59.43 0.96 8.16
C GLY A 27 60.32 2.14 7.74
N ASP A 28 60.13 3.35 8.30
CA ASP A 28 61.25 4.17 8.83
C ASP A 28 60.85 5.51 9.51
N THR A 29 61.53 5.72 10.65
CA THR A 29 62.13 6.95 11.20
C THR A 29 61.32 8.05 11.89
N ILE A 30 61.82 8.35 13.11
CA ILE A 30 61.43 9.26 14.19
C ILE A 30 62.15 10.62 14.07
N THR A 31 61.54 11.74 14.47
CA THR A 31 62.21 12.81 15.26
C THR A 31 61.26 13.79 15.97
N LYS A 32 61.26 13.71 17.32
CA LYS A 32 61.24 14.74 18.42
C LYS A 32 60.41 16.04 18.22
N THR A 33 59.62 16.59 19.17
CA THR A 33 59.94 16.92 20.58
C THR A 33 58.72 17.46 21.39
N ASN A 34 58.61 17.05 22.68
CA ASN A 34 58.07 17.73 23.89
C ASN A 34 56.53 17.93 24.14
N PRO A 35 56.07 18.10 25.40
CA PRO A 35 55.17 17.15 26.04
C PRO A 35 53.96 17.80 26.75
N ASP A 36 52.75 17.33 26.51
CA ASP A 36 51.70 17.48 27.52
C ASP A 36 50.61 16.41 27.31
N SER A 37 49.96 16.06 28.40
CA SER A 37 48.87 15.09 28.56
C SER A 37 49.28 13.62 28.79
N THR A 38 49.35 13.31 30.08
CA THR A 38 48.88 12.11 30.79
C THR A 38 48.29 10.99 29.93
N ILE A 39 48.95 9.83 30.01
CA ILE A 39 48.51 8.54 29.51
C ILE A 39 47.29 8.07 30.32
N ILE A 40 46.13 7.93 29.67
CA ILE A 40 45.17 6.87 30.00
C ILE A 40 45.12 5.94 28.77
N LYS A 41 45.51 4.69 29.00
CA LYS A 41 45.52 3.62 28.02
C LYS A 41 44.09 3.38 27.50
N LYS A 42 43.90 3.51 26.18
CA LYS A 42 42.81 2.84 25.46
C LYS A 42 43.17 1.36 25.35
N GLU A 43 42.42 0.51 26.06
CA GLU A 43 42.24 -0.88 25.63
C GLU A 43 40.99 -0.92 24.74
N ASN A 44 41.23 -1.19 23.45
CA ASN A 44 40.19 -1.42 22.47
C ASN A 44 39.64 -2.83 22.68
N ASN A 45 38.41 -2.93 23.17
CA ASN A 45 37.55 -4.08 22.94
C ASN A 45 36.33 -3.58 22.16
N SER A 46 36.45 -3.46 20.84
CA SER A 46 35.30 -3.17 19.97
C SER A 46 34.64 -4.49 19.58
N ASN A 47 33.72 -4.94 20.41
CA ASN A 47 32.54 -5.67 19.95
C ASN A 47 31.34 -4.87 20.47
N ALA A 48 31.16 -3.67 19.91
CA ALA A 48 29.88 -2.99 19.98
C ALA A 48 29.04 -3.61 18.87
N VAL A 49 28.17 -4.53 19.25
CA VAL A 49 27.03 -4.90 18.42
C VAL A 49 26.15 -3.66 18.40
N GLU A 50 26.08 -2.96 17.27
CA GLU A 50 25.05 -1.95 17.05
C GLU A 50 23.73 -2.70 17.07
N GLU A 51 23.02 -2.56 18.19
CA GLU A 51 21.64 -2.99 18.34
C GLU A 51 20.82 -2.03 17.48
N ILE A 52 20.58 -2.40 16.22
CA ILE A 52 19.68 -1.68 15.32
C ILE A 52 18.31 -1.73 15.98
N GLN A 53 17.90 -0.62 16.58
CA GLN A 53 16.53 -0.46 17.06
C GLN A 53 15.65 -0.40 15.82
N GLN A 54 14.99 -1.51 15.49
CA GLN A 54 13.88 -1.46 14.53
C GLN A 54 12.87 -0.44 15.07
N GLU A 55 12.63 0.60 14.29
CA GLU A 55 11.59 1.58 14.57
C GLU A 55 10.26 0.83 14.60
N TYR A 56 9.68 0.72 15.80
CA TYR A 56 8.40 0.05 15.98
C TYR A 56 7.31 1.03 15.58
N TYR A 57 6.70 0.79 14.42
CA TYR A 57 5.50 1.47 13.98
C TYR A 57 4.26 0.74 14.51
N GLU A 58 3.38 1.48 15.19
CA GLU A 58 2.08 0.96 15.63
C GLU A 58 1.02 1.44 14.62
N PRO A 59 0.44 0.54 13.80
CA PRO A 59 -0.57 0.91 12.83
C PRO A 59 -1.87 1.31 13.52
N SER A 60 -2.57 2.26 12.91
CA SER A 60 -3.95 2.59 13.25
C SER A 60 -4.93 1.49 12.84
N ASP A 61 -6.15 1.52 13.40
CA ASP A 61 -7.20 0.52 13.15
C ASP A 61 -7.61 0.42 11.67
N ASP A 62 -7.42 1.50 10.89
CA ASP A 62 -7.79 1.59 9.48
C ASP A 62 -6.64 1.21 8.53
N GLU A 63 -5.44 0.95 9.06
CA GLU A 63 -4.28 0.55 8.27
C GLU A 63 -4.18 -0.96 8.08
N ILE A 64 -3.91 -1.34 6.85
CA ILE A 64 -3.62 -2.71 6.44
C ILE A 64 -2.10 -2.84 6.35
N GLN A 65 -1.56 -3.90 6.97
CA GLN A 65 -0.15 -4.25 6.93
C GLN A 65 0.08 -5.42 5.97
N GLU A 66 0.95 -5.26 4.99
CA GLU A 66 1.36 -6.35 4.09
C GLU A 66 2.87 -6.33 3.83
N PHE A 67 3.42 -7.52 3.51
CA PHE A 67 4.83 -7.71 3.19
C PHE A 67 4.98 -8.14 1.73
N GLY A 68 5.80 -7.41 0.96
CA GLY A 68 5.94 -7.64 -0.48
C GLY A 68 7.24 -7.05 -1.04
N ILE A 69 7.39 -7.12 -2.36
CA ILE A 69 8.54 -6.57 -3.11
C ILE A 69 8.06 -5.34 -3.88
N ILE A 70 8.75 -4.21 -3.73
CA ILE A 70 8.49 -3.04 -4.57
C ILE A 70 9.13 -3.28 -5.94
N THR A 71 8.32 -3.54 -6.96
CA THR A 71 8.81 -3.91 -8.30
C THR A 71 8.77 -2.74 -9.29
N GLU A 72 8.04 -1.68 -8.98
CA GLU A 72 7.93 -0.51 -9.84
C GLU A 72 7.67 0.76 -9.02
N ILE A 73 8.28 1.86 -9.44
CA ILE A 73 8.08 3.21 -8.90
C ILE A 73 7.89 4.14 -10.10
N GLU A 74 6.67 4.65 -10.26
CA GLU A 74 6.33 5.62 -11.30
C GLU A 74 6.13 7.00 -10.72
N ASP A 75 6.86 7.98 -11.27
CA ASP A 75 6.66 9.39 -10.96
C ASP A 75 5.26 9.84 -11.42
N SER A 76 4.50 10.41 -10.49
CA SER A 76 3.30 11.18 -10.81
C SER A 76 3.61 12.68 -10.70
N ALA A 77 2.74 13.45 -10.05
CA ALA A 77 3.03 14.84 -9.71
C ALA A 77 3.70 14.88 -8.33
N TYR A 78 4.92 15.42 -8.24
CA TYR A 78 5.62 15.57 -6.96
C TYR A 78 4.71 16.22 -5.89
N PRO A 79 4.63 15.68 -4.66
CA PRO A 79 5.43 14.58 -4.08
C PRO A 79 4.82 13.17 -4.19
N VAL A 80 4.01 12.91 -5.23
CA VAL A 80 3.22 11.67 -5.39
C VAL A 80 3.85 10.69 -6.38
N PHE A 81 3.78 9.41 -6.05
CA PHE A 81 4.30 8.27 -6.80
C PHE A 81 3.25 7.15 -6.85
N ASN A 82 3.26 6.36 -7.93
CA ASN A 82 2.56 5.07 -7.96
C ASN A 82 3.58 3.96 -7.73
N ILE A 83 3.29 3.09 -6.76
CA ILE A 83 4.16 2.00 -6.35
C ILE A 83 3.48 0.69 -6.70
N THR A 84 4.15 -0.18 -7.46
CA THR A 84 3.67 -1.55 -7.67
C THR A 84 4.37 -2.46 -6.68
N VAL A 85 3.57 -3.20 -5.89
CA VAL A 85 4.07 -4.19 -4.94
C VAL A 85 3.62 -5.58 -5.36
N GLU A 86 4.58 -6.49 -5.49
CA GLU A 86 4.33 -7.91 -5.68
C GLU A 86 4.21 -8.62 -4.32
N PHE A 87 3.20 -9.48 -4.20
CA PHE A 87 2.97 -10.33 -3.04
C PHE A 87 3.16 -11.80 -3.45
N PRO A 88 4.40 -12.35 -3.35
CA PRO A 88 4.73 -13.65 -3.92
C PRO A 88 3.90 -14.81 -3.36
N GLU A 89 3.55 -14.76 -2.07
CA GLU A 89 2.74 -15.79 -1.42
C GLU A 89 1.33 -15.89 -2.02
N ARG A 90 0.79 -14.77 -2.51
CA ARG A 90 -0.56 -14.67 -3.09
C ARG A 90 -0.54 -14.68 -4.62
N GLN A 91 0.63 -14.65 -5.25
CA GLN A 91 0.83 -14.59 -6.70
C GLN A 91 0.05 -13.44 -7.36
N LEU A 92 0.07 -12.26 -6.74
CA LEU A 92 -0.59 -11.07 -7.24
C LEU A 92 0.31 -9.84 -7.09
N GLN A 93 -0.02 -8.81 -7.86
CA GLN A 93 0.55 -7.48 -7.74
C GLN A 93 -0.58 -6.48 -7.48
N ALA A 94 -0.30 -5.42 -6.75
CA ALA A 94 -1.21 -4.31 -6.55
C ALA A 94 -0.48 -2.98 -6.66
N GLY A 95 -1.21 -1.97 -7.16
CA GLY A 95 -0.74 -0.59 -7.23
C GLY A 95 -1.16 0.20 -5.99
N PHE A 96 -0.28 1.11 -5.57
CA PHE A 96 -0.46 1.96 -4.40
C PHE A 96 -0.08 3.40 -4.71
N TYR A 97 -0.85 4.34 -4.16
CA TYR A 97 -0.50 5.74 -4.14
C TYR A 97 0.42 6.02 -2.95
N LEU A 98 1.51 6.75 -3.19
CA LEU A 98 2.41 7.18 -2.15
C LEU A 98 2.65 8.69 -2.27
N ASN A 99 2.39 9.42 -1.20
CA ASN A 99 2.90 10.78 -1.02
C ASN A 99 4.11 10.71 -0.09
N ILE A 100 5.32 10.94 -0.62
CA ILE A 100 6.56 10.76 0.16
C ILE A 100 6.70 11.80 1.28
N GLU A 101 6.16 13.00 1.11
CA GLU A 101 6.17 14.04 2.15
C GLU A 101 5.25 13.65 3.32
N ALA A 102 4.15 12.94 3.05
CA ALA A 102 3.22 12.50 4.10
C ALA A 102 3.87 11.50 5.07
N ILE A 103 4.85 10.73 4.61
CA ILE A 103 5.55 9.72 5.40
C ILE A 103 7.00 10.10 5.73
N ASN A 104 7.40 11.34 5.43
CA ASN A 104 8.76 11.88 5.58
C ASN A 104 9.86 11.06 4.87
N LEU A 105 9.53 10.38 3.78
CA LEU A 105 10.48 9.60 2.98
C LEU A 105 11.16 10.51 1.94
N GLN A 106 12.47 10.39 1.76
CA GLN A 106 13.16 11.09 0.68
C GLN A 106 13.04 10.33 -0.64
N MET A 107 13.12 11.05 -1.77
CA MET A 107 13.02 10.43 -3.10
C MET A 107 14.14 9.40 -3.33
N ASP A 108 15.37 9.71 -2.95
CA ASP A 108 16.49 8.77 -3.08
C ASP A 108 16.27 7.50 -2.24
N GLU A 109 15.77 7.66 -1.01
CA GLU A 109 15.43 6.54 -0.12
C GLU A 109 14.32 5.66 -0.71
N LEU A 110 13.31 6.25 -1.36
CA LEU A 110 12.26 5.51 -2.06
C LEU A 110 12.82 4.65 -3.19
N TYR A 111 13.67 5.22 -4.05
CA TYR A 111 14.27 4.46 -5.16
C TYR A 111 15.26 3.39 -4.70
N GLU A 112 15.87 3.54 -3.53
CA GLU A 112 16.66 2.48 -2.92
C GLU A 112 15.83 1.24 -2.55
N LEU A 113 14.49 1.35 -2.47
CA LEU A 113 13.60 0.22 -2.19
C LEU A 113 13.20 -0.58 -3.45
N LEU A 114 13.55 -0.10 -4.64
CA LEU A 114 13.23 -0.81 -5.88
C LEU A 114 13.88 -2.21 -5.88
N ASP A 115 13.09 -3.21 -6.27
CA ASP A 115 13.42 -4.64 -6.25
C ASP A 115 13.76 -5.20 -4.86
N LYS A 116 13.41 -4.50 -3.78
CA LYS A 116 13.60 -4.96 -2.39
C LYS A 116 12.29 -5.30 -1.69
N TYR A 117 12.40 -6.17 -0.69
CA TYR A 117 11.30 -6.45 0.21
C TYR A 117 11.05 -5.28 1.17
N ALA A 118 9.78 -5.00 1.42
CA ALA A 118 9.35 -4.05 2.43
C ALA A 118 8.03 -4.51 3.07
N THR A 119 7.82 -4.09 4.30
CA THR A 119 6.48 -4.08 4.89
C THR A 119 5.85 -2.73 4.57
N ILE A 120 4.69 -2.74 3.92
CA ILE A 120 3.90 -1.54 3.67
C ILE A 120 2.71 -1.50 4.63
N PHE A 121 2.38 -0.29 5.06
CA PHE A 121 1.14 0.05 5.75
C PHE A 121 0.35 0.97 4.84
N TYR A 122 -0.93 0.71 4.66
CA TYR A 122 -1.77 1.49 3.76
C TYR A 122 -3.22 1.53 4.21
N THR A 123 -3.92 2.61 3.84
CA THR A 123 -5.39 2.64 3.88
C THR A 123 -5.95 2.23 2.53
N SER A 124 -7.14 1.63 2.51
CA SER A 124 -7.86 1.30 1.28
C SER A 124 -9.20 2.04 1.31
N ASP A 125 -9.27 3.15 0.60
CA ASP A 125 -10.48 3.94 0.50
C ASP A 125 -11.36 3.35 -0.61
N GLU A 126 -12.59 2.95 -0.27
CA GLU A 126 -13.60 2.54 -1.24
C GLU A 126 -14.37 3.77 -1.75
N ASP A 127 -14.47 3.89 -3.06
CA ASP A 127 -15.31 4.88 -3.74
C ASP A 127 -16.35 4.17 -4.61
N ASN A 128 -17.62 4.51 -4.39
CA ASN A 128 -18.74 3.89 -5.09
C ASN A 128 -19.24 4.82 -6.18
N ASP A 129 -19.03 4.43 -7.44
CA ASP A 129 -19.50 5.17 -8.60
C ASP A 129 -20.90 4.70 -9.02
N LEU A 130 -21.88 5.60 -8.91
CA LEU A 130 -23.29 5.31 -9.18
C LEU A 130 -23.56 5.28 -10.68
N THR A 131 -24.11 4.18 -11.18
CA THR A 131 -24.38 4.00 -12.61
C THR A 131 -25.85 4.16 -12.96
N ASP A 132 -26.74 3.67 -12.10
CA ASP A 132 -28.19 3.86 -12.21
C ASP A 132 -28.83 3.83 -10.82
N MET A 133 -30.00 4.43 -10.70
CA MET A 133 -30.86 4.30 -9.53
C MET A 133 -32.29 4.02 -9.98
N LYS A 134 -32.89 2.95 -9.47
CA LYS A 134 -34.25 2.53 -9.82
C LYS A 134 -35.20 2.71 -8.63
N LEU A 135 -36.36 3.30 -8.91
CA LEU A 135 -37.53 3.32 -8.02
C LEU A 135 -38.62 2.45 -8.64
N ASP A 136 -39.08 1.43 -7.91
CA ASP A 136 -40.07 0.46 -8.40
C ASP A 136 -39.68 -0.19 -9.76
N GLY A 137 -38.38 -0.40 -9.97
CA GLY A 137 -37.84 -0.96 -11.22
C GLY A 137 -37.70 0.03 -12.37
N ILE A 138 -38.10 1.30 -12.18
CA ILE A 138 -37.99 2.37 -13.18
C ILE A 138 -36.74 3.19 -12.87
N SER A 139 -35.84 3.36 -13.84
CA SER A 139 -34.66 4.22 -13.69
C SER A 139 -35.07 5.68 -13.44
N LEU A 140 -34.40 6.28 -12.46
CA LEU A 140 -34.47 7.71 -12.17
C LEU A 140 -33.66 8.53 -13.18
N PHE A 141 -32.64 7.92 -13.80
CA PHE A 141 -31.77 8.58 -14.80
C PHE A 141 -32.35 8.53 -16.22
N GLY A 142 -33.40 7.72 -16.42
CA GLY A 142 -34.18 7.71 -17.66
C GLY A 142 -33.35 7.28 -18.87
N GLU A 143 -33.29 8.13 -19.90
CA GLU A 143 -32.51 7.84 -21.13
C GLU A 143 -31.00 7.92 -20.93
N TYR A 144 -30.53 8.49 -19.81
CA TYR A 144 -29.12 8.56 -19.46
C TYR A 144 -28.63 7.34 -18.67
N ALA A 145 -29.55 6.46 -18.25
CA ALA A 145 -29.17 5.20 -17.64
C ALA A 145 -28.39 4.35 -18.66
N PRO A 146 -27.28 3.73 -18.27
CA PRO A 146 -26.59 2.79 -19.14
C PRO A 146 -27.53 1.62 -19.51
N GLU A 147 -27.23 0.96 -20.63
CA GLU A 147 -27.84 -0.34 -20.89
C GLU A 147 -27.58 -1.27 -19.71
N GLU A 148 -28.54 -2.13 -19.35
CA GLU A 148 -28.43 -2.98 -18.17
C GLU A 148 -27.14 -3.80 -18.21
N ASP A 149 -26.20 -3.43 -17.33
CA ASP A 149 -24.97 -4.16 -17.11
C ASP A 149 -25.06 -4.99 -15.83
N TYR A 150 -25.13 -6.31 -16.02
CA TYR A 150 -25.18 -7.30 -14.95
C TYR A 150 -23.85 -7.44 -14.19
N SER A 151 -22.79 -6.75 -14.60
CA SER A 151 -21.52 -6.73 -13.88
C SER A 151 -21.46 -5.69 -12.76
N SER A 152 -22.44 -4.77 -12.70
CA SER A 152 -22.54 -3.79 -11.62
C SER A 152 -23.05 -4.43 -10.32
N ASP A 153 -22.47 -4.01 -9.20
CA ASP A 153 -23.01 -4.31 -7.89
C ASP A 153 -24.29 -3.50 -7.66
N ASN A 154 -25.14 -3.96 -6.73
CA ASN A 154 -26.34 -3.21 -6.39
C ASN A 154 -26.65 -3.26 -4.90
N ILE A 155 -27.25 -2.16 -4.44
CA ILE A 155 -27.74 -2.02 -3.07
C ILE A 155 -29.18 -1.52 -3.09
N THR A 156 -30.02 -2.14 -2.27
CA THR A 156 -31.41 -1.72 -2.12
C THR A 156 -31.64 -1.19 -0.71
N GLY A 157 -32.15 0.04 -0.61
CA GLY A 157 -32.29 0.74 0.66
C GLY A 157 -33.08 2.04 0.55
N ILE A 158 -33.13 2.80 1.63
CA ILE A 158 -33.78 4.11 1.66
C ILE A 158 -32.82 5.18 1.17
N LEU A 159 -33.25 5.95 0.16
CA LEU A 159 -32.53 7.12 -0.34
C LEU A 159 -32.62 8.29 0.66
N SER A 160 -31.49 8.95 0.92
CA SER A 160 -31.39 10.21 1.67
C SER A 160 -30.33 11.14 1.07
N GLY A 161 -30.30 12.42 1.47
CA GLY A 161 -29.36 13.42 0.91
C GLY A 161 -29.82 14.07 -0.40
N ALA A 162 -31.04 13.75 -0.85
CA ALA A 162 -31.65 14.30 -2.07
C ALA A 162 -32.77 15.31 -1.74
N GLU A 163 -32.53 16.26 -0.83
CA GLU A 163 -33.56 17.21 -0.38
C GLU A 163 -33.91 18.27 -1.44
N SER A 164 -32.96 18.60 -2.31
CA SER A 164 -33.12 19.61 -3.36
C SER A 164 -32.27 19.28 -4.57
N VAL A 165 -32.68 19.78 -5.74
CA VAL A 165 -31.90 19.68 -6.97
C VAL A 165 -30.54 20.36 -6.77
N THR A 166 -29.47 19.74 -7.27
CA THR A 166 -28.12 20.28 -7.18
C THR A 166 -27.99 21.53 -8.04
N MET A 167 -27.70 22.68 -7.42
CA MET A 167 -27.52 23.97 -8.09
C MET A 167 -26.04 24.35 -8.29
N SER A 168 -25.13 23.54 -7.76
CA SER A 168 -23.68 23.76 -7.84
C SER A 168 -23.09 22.97 -9.00
N ASP A 169 -21.91 23.39 -9.45
CA ASP A 169 -21.12 22.64 -10.45
C ASP A 169 -20.49 21.38 -9.87
N LEU A 170 -20.46 21.24 -8.54
CA LEU A 170 -19.96 20.04 -7.85
C LEU A 170 -21.12 19.14 -7.39
N PRO A 171 -20.95 17.81 -7.44
CA PRO A 171 -21.95 16.89 -6.93
C PRO A 171 -22.13 17.06 -5.42
N GLY A 172 -23.32 16.71 -4.94
CA GLY A 172 -23.59 16.52 -3.53
C GLY A 172 -23.36 15.08 -3.11
N LYS A 173 -23.62 14.78 -1.83
CA LYS A 173 -23.62 13.40 -1.32
C LYS A 173 -25.04 12.90 -1.14
N ILE A 174 -25.30 11.71 -1.64
CA ILE A 174 -26.53 10.95 -1.37
C ILE A 174 -26.17 9.64 -0.67
N TYR A 175 -27.14 9.07 0.03
CA TYR A 175 -26.93 7.85 0.79
C TYR A 175 -28.05 6.85 0.59
N ILE A 176 -27.67 5.57 0.48
CA ILE A 176 -28.58 4.43 0.52
C ILE A 176 -28.36 3.68 1.82
N THR A 177 -29.36 3.68 2.70
CA THR A 177 -29.33 2.89 3.94
C THR A 177 -30.09 1.58 3.74
N ASP A 178 -29.41 0.45 3.86
CA ASP A 178 -30.00 -0.87 3.67
C ASP A 178 -30.75 -1.38 4.92
N GLU A 179 -31.34 -2.57 4.84
CA GLU A 179 -32.08 -3.18 5.94
C GLU A 179 -31.23 -3.54 7.17
N ASN A 180 -29.91 -3.62 7.01
CA ASN A 180 -28.94 -3.89 8.06
C ASN A 180 -28.35 -2.60 8.65
N ASN A 181 -28.88 -1.43 8.27
CA ASN A 181 -28.35 -0.10 8.59
C ASN A 181 -26.93 0.16 8.07
N ARG A 182 -26.50 -0.56 7.04
CA ARG A 182 -25.28 -0.20 6.30
C ARG A 182 -25.61 1.01 5.43
N ILE A 183 -24.71 1.99 5.45
CA ILE A 183 -24.85 3.23 4.71
C ILE A 183 -23.86 3.21 3.54
N PHE A 184 -24.39 3.31 2.33
CA PHE A 184 -23.60 3.49 1.12
C PHE A 184 -23.69 4.95 0.71
N GLU A 185 -22.54 5.59 0.58
CA GLU A 185 -22.40 6.97 0.13
C GLU A 185 -22.08 6.99 -1.37
N PHE A 186 -22.69 7.95 -2.08
CA PHE A 186 -22.42 8.23 -3.49
C PHE A 186 -22.30 9.74 -3.69
N GLU A 187 -21.34 10.19 -4.49
CA GLU A 187 -21.30 11.57 -4.97
C GLU A 187 -22.13 11.70 -6.24
N TRP A 188 -23.16 12.54 -6.24
CA TRP A 188 -24.06 12.68 -7.39
C TRP A 188 -24.72 14.06 -7.53
N TYR A 189 -25.10 14.40 -8.75
CA TYR A 189 -25.94 15.56 -9.05
C TYR A 189 -27.42 15.19 -8.90
N VAL A 190 -28.01 15.60 -7.79
CA VAL A 190 -29.42 15.36 -7.48
C VAL A 190 -30.31 16.11 -8.48
N ASP A 191 -31.21 15.38 -9.14
CA ASP A 191 -32.24 15.92 -10.05
C ASP A 191 -33.65 15.90 -9.41
N GLU A 192 -34.66 16.38 -10.15
CA GLU A 192 -36.04 16.39 -9.66
C GLU A 192 -36.62 14.99 -9.37
N MET A 193 -36.19 13.97 -10.11
CA MET A 193 -36.68 12.60 -9.95
C MET A 193 -36.13 12.00 -8.66
N MET A 194 -34.87 12.27 -8.35
CA MET A 194 -34.22 11.89 -7.09
C MET A 194 -34.83 12.64 -5.90
N VAL A 195 -35.13 13.94 -6.02
CA VAL A 195 -35.85 14.66 -4.96
C VAL A 195 -37.21 14.01 -4.66
N LYS A 196 -37.94 13.58 -5.69
CA LYS A 196 -39.21 12.85 -5.52
C LYS A 196 -39.02 11.45 -4.95
N ALA A 197 -37.84 10.86 -5.12
CA ALA A 197 -37.46 9.56 -4.57
C ALA A 197 -36.88 9.63 -3.16
N ASN A 198 -36.51 10.83 -2.67
CA ASN A 198 -35.92 11.00 -1.35
C ASN A 198 -36.84 10.44 -0.25
N GLY A 199 -36.26 9.66 0.67
CA GLY A 199 -36.97 8.94 1.72
C GLY A 199 -37.72 7.68 1.25
N LYS A 200 -37.60 7.26 -0.02
CA LYS A 200 -38.19 6.03 -0.55
C LYS A 200 -37.16 4.93 -0.73
N LYS A 201 -37.66 3.70 -0.84
CA LYS A 201 -36.85 2.53 -1.16
C LYS A 201 -36.46 2.56 -2.64
N VAL A 202 -35.17 2.51 -2.92
CA VAL A 202 -34.59 2.47 -4.26
C VAL A 202 -33.59 1.32 -4.36
N THR A 203 -33.23 0.94 -5.59
CA THR A 203 -32.10 0.06 -5.90
C THR A 203 -31.07 0.88 -6.66
N ALA A 204 -29.90 1.10 -6.07
CA ALA A 204 -28.76 1.74 -6.70
C ALA A 204 -27.84 0.68 -7.30
N TYR A 205 -27.38 0.91 -8.52
CA TYR A 205 -26.40 0.11 -9.23
C TYR A 205 -25.10 0.89 -9.30
N TYR A 206 -23.97 0.24 -9.03
CA TYR A 206 -22.70 0.94 -8.89
C TYR A 206 -21.50 0.03 -9.16
N TYR A 207 -20.33 0.65 -9.32
CA TYR A 207 -19.04 -0.02 -9.23
C TYR A 207 -18.25 0.52 -8.06
N SER A 208 -17.64 -0.37 -7.28
CA SER A 208 -16.65 0.02 -6.30
C SER A 208 -15.29 0.14 -6.96
N THR A 209 -14.59 1.23 -6.69
CA THR A 209 -13.15 1.33 -6.91
C THR A 209 -12.45 1.46 -5.57
N TYR A 210 -11.25 0.92 -5.46
CA TYR A 210 -10.46 0.99 -4.24
C TYR A 210 -9.19 1.77 -4.52
N ARG A 211 -8.88 2.74 -3.65
CA ARG A 211 -7.64 3.48 -3.68
C ARG A 211 -6.78 3.09 -2.49
N ASN A 212 -5.70 2.37 -2.76
CA ASN A 212 -4.73 2.01 -1.74
C ASN A 212 -3.70 3.14 -1.60
N SER A 213 -3.57 3.71 -0.39
CA SER A 213 -2.65 4.81 -0.11
C SER A 213 -1.65 4.38 0.96
N ILE A 214 -0.37 4.30 0.61
CA ILE A 214 0.69 3.95 1.57
C ILE A 214 0.86 5.07 2.59
N THR A 215 0.80 4.69 3.86
CA THR A 215 0.92 5.55 5.03
C THR A 215 2.23 5.32 5.79
N HIS A 216 2.89 4.18 5.59
CA HIS A 216 4.22 3.91 6.13
C HIS A 216 4.93 2.77 5.37
N ILE A 217 6.26 2.78 5.36
CA ILE A 217 7.07 1.72 4.76
C ILE A 217 8.21 1.36 5.71
N ILE A 218 8.37 0.07 5.99
CA ILE A 218 9.52 -0.47 6.72
C ILE A 218 10.35 -1.33 5.74
N PRO A 219 11.55 -0.88 5.33
CA PRO A 219 12.45 -1.66 4.49
C PRO A 219 12.85 -2.97 5.17
N SER A 220 13.00 -4.04 4.38
CA SER A 220 13.55 -5.31 4.86
C SER A 220 15.01 -5.45 4.46
N GLU A 221 15.89 -5.85 5.38
CA GLU A 221 17.31 -6.12 5.12
C GLU A 221 17.59 -7.50 4.50
N GLN A 222 16.64 -8.08 3.76
CA GLN A 222 16.83 -9.42 3.18
C GLN A 222 17.75 -9.40 1.96
#